data_AF-A0A9P1H9A5-F1
#
_entry.id   AF-A0A9P1H9A5-F1
#
_cell.length_a   1.000
_cell.length_b   1.000
_cell.length_c   1.000
_cell.angle_alpha   90.00
_cell.angle_beta   90.00
_cell.angle_gamma   90.00
#
_symmetry.space_group_name_H-M   'P 1'
#
loop_
_entity.id
_entity.type
_entity.pdbx_description
1 polymer ?
#
loop_
_entity_poly.entity_id
_entity_poly.type
_entity_poly.pdbx_seq_one_letter_code
_entity_poly.pdbx_strand_id
1 'polypeptide(L)'
;MSVDSDPSAVVSNYWDIYNSTKAIVFFGTPHRGSDAAKWLDMLSTITSNVSGRPKSRFAELLQTHSNGLLEISEDFMPLASSFSIVSFYEEYGEGWWGKVIVGKSSAVMGLPNEDDIMISGTHRSMCRFERGDKRFDAVWRAIRRASRGN
;
A
#
# COMPACT_ATOMS: atom_id res chain seq x y z
N MET A 1 8.10 -24.93 7.38
CA MET A 1 8.98 -25.28 6.25
C MET A 1 8.46 -24.46 5.09
N SER A 2 8.92 -23.23 5.01
CA SER A 2 8.53 -22.28 3.96
C SER A 2 9.10 -22.81 2.66
N VAL A 3 8.25 -23.00 1.67
CA VAL A 3 8.71 -23.25 0.31
C VAL A 3 9.27 -21.91 -0.12
N ASP A 4 10.60 -21.76 -0.14
CA ASP A 4 11.25 -20.63 -0.82
C ASP A 4 10.88 -20.77 -2.29
N SER A 5 9.79 -20.11 -2.68
CA SER A 5 9.34 -20.02 -4.06
C SER A 5 10.44 -19.32 -4.84
N ASP A 6 11.10 -20.04 -5.76
CA ASP A 6 12.07 -19.44 -6.66
C ASP A 6 11.43 -18.22 -7.37
N PRO A 7 11.92 -16.99 -7.14
CA PRO A 7 11.35 -15.79 -7.76
C PRO A 7 11.28 -15.90 -9.29
N SER A 8 12.19 -16.67 -9.91
CA SER A 8 12.20 -16.92 -11.34
C SER A 8 10.99 -17.73 -11.83
N ALA A 9 10.49 -18.66 -11.01
CA ALA A 9 9.31 -19.47 -11.32
C ALA A 9 8.01 -18.66 -11.22
N VAL A 10 7.92 -17.74 -10.24
CA VAL A 10 6.78 -16.81 -10.12
C VAL A 10 6.77 -15.85 -11.30
N VAL A 11 7.92 -15.25 -11.64
CA VAL A 11 8.06 -14.35 -12.79
C VAL A 11 7.72 -15.07 -14.11
N SER A 12 8.13 -16.32 -14.27
CA SER A 12 7.82 -17.13 -15.46
C SER A 12 6.31 -17.32 -15.68
N ASN A 13 5.55 -17.61 -14.62
CA ASN A 13 4.10 -17.81 -14.70
C ASN A 13 3.32 -16.51 -14.97
N TYR A 14 3.89 -15.35 -14.68
CA TYR A 14 3.27 -14.02 -14.83
C TYR A 14 4.08 -13.09 -15.74
N TRP A 15 4.84 -13.66 -16.68
CA TRP A 15 5.83 -12.94 -17.48
C TRP A 15 5.26 -11.75 -18.26
N ASP A 16 4.05 -11.89 -18.80
CA ASP A 16 3.39 -10.83 -19.56
C ASP A 16 3.01 -9.65 -18.66
N ILE A 17 2.53 -9.93 -17.44
CA ILE A 17 2.23 -8.91 -16.43
C ILE A 17 3.52 -8.22 -16.00
N TYR A 18 4.55 -9.01 -15.71
CA TYR A 18 5.86 -8.52 -15.30
C TYR A 18 6.43 -7.53 -16.34
N ASN A 19 6.50 -7.91 -17.62
CA ASN A 19 7.05 -7.04 -18.67
C ASN A 19 6.18 -5.84 -19.02
N SER A 20 4.86 -5.96 -18.85
CA SER A 20 3.93 -4.88 -19.14
C SER A 20 3.83 -3.87 -17.98
N THR A 21 4.29 -4.23 -16.78
CA THR A 21 4.27 -3.35 -15.61
C THR A 21 5.41 -2.34 -15.66
N LYS A 22 5.08 -1.05 -15.71
CA LYS A 22 6.07 0.04 -15.73
C LYS A 22 6.38 0.58 -14.34
N ALA A 23 5.39 0.61 -13.47
CA ALA A 23 5.51 1.11 -12.10
C ALA A 23 4.37 0.56 -11.25
N ILE A 24 4.58 0.57 -9.93
CA ILE A 24 3.59 0.19 -8.93
C ILE A 24 3.41 1.37 -7.97
N VAL A 25 2.16 1.71 -7.67
CA VAL A 25 1.81 2.90 -6.89
C VAL A 25 0.91 2.49 -5.73
N PHE A 26 1.35 2.80 -4.51
CA PHE A 26 0.63 2.53 -3.28
C PHE A 26 0.13 3.82 -2.64
N PHE A 27 -1.07 3.75 -2.06
CA PHE A 27 -1.65 4.84 -1.27
C PHE A 27 -2.06 4.29 0.09
N GLY A 28 -1.33 4.71 1.13
CA GLY A 28 -1.57 4.28 2.51
C GLY A 28 -1.55 2.75 2.67
N THR A 29 -0.82 2.03 1.83
CA THR A 29 -0.81 0.56 1.87
C THR A 29 0.19 0.09 2.94
N PRO A 30 -0.25 -0.66 3.95
CA PRO A 30 0.65 -1.21 4.95
C PRO A 30 1.54 -2.32 4.38
N HIS A 31 2.83 -2.06 4.26
CA HIS A 31 3.84 -3.02 3.80
C HIS A 31 4.57 -3.70 4.96
N ARG A 32 4.72 -3.00 6.09
CA ARG A 32 5.47 -3.48 7.25
C ARG A 32 4.54 -3.74 8.42
N GLY A 33 4.48 -5.00 8.84
CA GLY A 33 3.77 -5.45 10.02
C GLY A 33 3.79 -6.96 10.16
N SER A 34 4.88 -7.55 10.65
CA SER A 34 4.96 -9.00 10.94
C SER A 34 4.12 -9.45 12.15
N ASP A 35 3.25 -8.57 12.66
CA ASP A 35 2.45 -8.82 13.84
C ASP A 35 0.98 -8.75 13.44
N ALA A 36 0.31 -9.91 13.47
CA ALA A 36 -1.11 -10.03 13.19
C ALA A 36 -1.95 -9.04 14.03
N ALA A 37 -1.51 -8.70 15.25
CA ALA A 37 -2.18 -7.72 16.11
C ALA A 37 -2.15 -6.29 15.52
N LYS A 38 -1.05 -5.91 14.84
CA LYS A 38 -0.94 -4.59 14.18
C LYS A 38 -1.83 -4.51 12.94
N TRP A 39 -1.92 -5.61 12.18
CA TRP A 39 -2.88 -5.72 11.08
C TRP A 39 -4.32 -5.66 11.58
N LEU A 40 -4.64 -6.37 12.68
CA LEU A 40 -5.95 -6.34 13.32
C LEU A 40 -6.36 -4.93 13.78
N ASP A 41 -5.47 -4.19 14.45
CA ASP A 41 -5.72 -2.81 14.89
C ASP A 41 -5.97 -1.88 13.70
N MET A 42 -5.18 -2.03 12.63
CA MET A 42 -5.31 -1.23 11.42
C MET A 42 -6.63 -1.51 10.70
N LEU A 43 -7.02 -2.78 10.52
CA LEU A 43 -8.30 -3.15 9.91
C LEU A 43 -9.49 -2.65 10.72
N SER A 44 -9.38 -2.72 12.05
CA SER A 44 -10.39 -2.20 12.97
C SER A 44 -10.50 -0.67 12.85
N THR A 45 -9.38 0.01 12.67
CA THR A 45 -9.32 1.47 12.48
C THR A 45 -9.89 1.88 11.11
N ILE A 46 -9.56 1.17 10.04
CA ILE A 46 -10.12 1.41 8.69
C ILE A 46 -11.64 1.19 8.71
N THR A 47 -12.11 0.09 9.28
CA THR A 47 -13.55 -0.25 9.30
C THR A 47 -14.39 0.69 10.16
N SER A 48 -13.89 1.11 11.31
CA SER A 48 -14.61 2.02 12.21
C SER A 48 -14.72 3.44 11.65
N ASN A 49 -13.71 3.91 10.91
CA ASN A 49 -13.71 5.25 10.32
C ASN A 49 -14.50 5.35 9.00
N VAL A 50 -14.81 4.22 8.36
CA VAL A 50 -15.80 4.16 7.26
C VAL A 50 -17.22 4.07 7.86
N SER A 51 -17.63 5.13 8.55
CA SER A 51 -18.94 5.24 9.18
C SER A 51 -20.06 5.09 8.13
N GLY A 52 -20.96 4.12 8.35
CA GLY A 52 -22.16 3.86 7.53
C GLY A 52 -22.13 2.61 6.64
N ARG A 53 -21.04 1.83 6.63
CA ARG A 53 -21.00 0.51 5.96
C ARG A 53 -20.87 -0.60 7.01
N PRO A 54 -21.61 -1.72 6.90
CA PRO A 54 -21.43 -2.85 7.81
C PRO A 54 -19.96 -3.27 7.84
N LYS A 55 -19.48 -3.81 8.98
CA LYS A 55 -18.14 -4.44 9.08
C LYS A 55 -17.93 -5.24 7.80
N SER A 56 -16.99 -4.80 6.97
CA SER A 56 -16.89 -5.39 5.64
C SER A 56 -16.49 -6.85 5.85
N ARG A 57 -17.18 -7.77 5.15
CA ARG A 57 -16.75 -9.17 5.06
C ARG A 57 -15.27 -9.27 4.68
N PHE A 58 -14.78 -8.27 3.95
CA PHE A 58 -13.37 -8.03 3.65
C PHE A 58 -12.49 -7.87 4.91
N ALA A 59 -12.89 -7.07 5.90
CA ALA A 59 -12.11 -6.94 7.14
C ALA A 59 -12.09 -8.25 7.93
N GLU A 60 -13.20 -8.97 8.02
CA GLU A 60 -13.26 -10.29 8.66
C GLU A 60 -12.36 -11.31 7.93
N LEU A 61 -12.34 -11.29 6.60
CA LEU A 61 -11.43 -12.09 5.79
C LEU A 61 -9.96 -11.69 6.02
N LEU A 62 -9.63 -10.40 6.07
CA LEU A 62 -8.26 -9.98 6.38
C LEU A 62 -7.82 -10.37 7.80
N GLN A 63 -8.73 -10.36 8.77
CA GLN A 63 -8.43 -10.86 10.12
C GLN A 63 -8.16 -12.36 10.11
N THR A 64 -9.02 -13.12 9.42
CA THR A 64 -8.95 -14.59 9.34
C THR A 64 -7.76 -15.09 8.52
N HIS A 65 -7.34 -14.32 7.51
CA HIS A 65 -6.26 -14.67 6.58
C HIS A 65 -5.02 -13.78 6.71
N SER A 66 -4.83 -13.14 7.87
CA SER A 66 -3.71 -12.23 8.13
C SER A 66 -2.34 -12.86 7.83
N ASN A 67 -2.12 -14.11 8.22
CA ASN A 67 -0.89 -14.84 7.91
C ASN A 67 -0.64 -15.01 6.40
N GLY A 68 -1.69 -15.27 5.60
CA GLY A 68 -1.54 -15.39 4.15
C GLY A 68 -1.28 -14.04 3.48
N LEU A 69 -1.78 -12.94 4.04
CA LEU A 69 -1.48 -11.59 3.56
C LEU A 69 -0.04 -11.17 3.87
N LEU A 70 0.50 -11.63 5.01
CA LEU A 70 1.91 -11.50 5.33
C LEU A 70 2.77 -12.24 4.33
N GLU A 71 2.45 -13.51 4.07
CA GLU A 71 3.15 -14.34 3.07
C GLU A 71 3.14 -13.68 1.68
N ILE A 72 1.98 -13.19 1.23
CA ILE A 72 1.89 -12.43 -0.04
C ILE A 72 2.77 -11.17 -0.03
N SER A 73 2.83 -10.46 1.10
CA SER A 73 3.64 -9.24 1.21
C SER A 73 5.14 -9.57 1.21
N GLU A 74 5.55 -10.66 1.85
CA GLU A 74 6.92 -11.15 1.87
C GLU A 74 7.35 -11.66 0.48
N ASP A 75 6.52 -12.45 -0.19
CA ASP A 75 6.75 -12.95 -1.54
C ASP A 75 6.83 -11.82 -2.59
N PHE A 76 6.14 -10.72 -2.35
CA PHE A 76 6.17 -9.56 -3.24
C PHE A 76 7.49 -8.78 -3.17
N MET A 77 8.15 -8.74 -2.00
CA MET A 77 9.36 -7.92 -1.78
C MET A 77 10.51 -8.18 -2.78
N PRO A 78 10.87 -9.43 -3.12
CA PRO A 78 11.87 -9.71 -4.16
C PRO A 78 11.48 -9.16 -5.54
N LEU A 79 10.21 -9.24 -5.91
CA LEU A 79 9.71 -8.75 -7.20
C LEU A 79 9.65 -7.21 -7.23
N ALA A 80 9.28 -6.60 -6.11
CA ALA A 80 9.15 -5.17 -5.94
C ALA A 80 10.42 -4.42 -6.35
N SER A 81 11.59 -5.00 -6.08
CA SER A 81 12.91 -4.43 -6.43
C SER A 81 13.12 -4.25 -7.94
N SER A 82 12.30 -4.89 -8.78
CA SER A 82 12.38 -4.82 -10.25
C SER A 82 11.51 -3.72 -10.87
N PHE A 83 10.67 -3.05 -10.08
CA PHE A 83 9.72 -2.04 -10.57
C PHE A 83 10.03 -0.65 -9.99
N SER A 84 9.67 0.43 -10.69
CA SER A 84 9.62 1.74 -10.03
C SER A 84 8.43 1.78 -9.07
N ILE A 85 8.66 2.08 -7.78
CA ILE A 85 7.61 2.12 -6.75
C ILE A 85 7.38 3.56 -6.32
N VAL A 86 6.12 3.93 -6.10
CA VAL A 86 5.74 5.17 -5.43
C VAL A 86 4.82 4.84 -4.27
N SER A 87 5.17 5.28 -3.06
CA SER A 87 4.39 5.03 -1.86
C SER A 87 3.93 6.35 -1.25
N PHE A 88 2.63 6.61 -1.39
CA PHE A 88 1.98 7.76 -0.78
C PHE A 88 1.51 7.45 0.63
N TYR A 89 1.78 8.33 1.59
CA TYR A 89 1.29 8.19 2.96
C TYR A 89 0.59 9.47 3.44
N GLU A 90 -0.35 9.32 4.36
CA GLU A 90 -1.19 10.42 4.85
C GLU A 90 -0.42 11.36 5.81
N GLU A 91 -0.72 12.65 5.74
CA GLU A 91 -0.21 13.67 6.67
C GLU A 91 -1.11 13.80 7.91
N TYR A 92 -2.43 13.72 7.71
CA TYR A 92 -3.41 14.02 8.75
C TYR A 92 -4.11 12.76 9.22
N GLY A 93 -4.28 12.63 10.54
CA GLY A 93 -5.12 11.59 11.11
C GLY A 93 -6.62 11.86 10.92
N GLU A 94 -7.43 10.81 11.08
CA GLU A 94 -8.88 10.85 10.89
C GLU A 94 -9.63 10.52 12.19
N GLY A 95 -10.85 11.06 12.36
CA GLY A 95 -11.68 10.86 13.55
C GLY A 95 -11.34 11.78 14.75
N TRP A 96 -12.08 11.60 15.86
CA TRP A 96 -12.02 12.48 17.04
C TRP A 96 -10.62 12.56 17.67
N TRP A 97 -9.83 11.50 17.54
CA TRP A 97 -8.50 11.40 18.15
C TRP A 97 -7.37 11.82 17.21
N GLY A 98 -7.66 12.18 15.95
CA GLY A 98 -6.66 12.59 14.97
C GLY A 98 -5.57 11.54 14.72
N LYS A 99 -5.91 10.24 14.79
CA LYS A 99 -4.96 9.14 14.59
C LYS A 99 -4.77 8.89 13.10
N VAL A 100 -3.51 8.89 12.66
CA VAL A 100 -3.11 8.40 11.34
C VAL A 100 -3.46 6.92 11.23
N ILE A 101 -4.15 6.54 10.15
CA ILE A 101 -4.63 5.17 9.95
C ILE A 101 -3.48 4.25 9.60
N VAL A 102 -2.59 4.69 8.70
CA VAL A 102 -1.39 3.95 8.30
C VAL A 102 -0.18 4.89 8.38
N GLY A 103 0.62 4.70 9.43
CA GLY A 103 1.83 5.49 9.65
C GLY A 103 2.88 5.26 8.57
N LYS A 104 3.70 6.28 8.29
CA LYS A 104 4.78 6.25 7.28
C LYS A 104 5.61 4.97 7.31
N SER A 105 6.04 4.53 8.50
CA SER A 105 6.89 3.33 8.64
C SER A 105 6.22 2.04 8.20
N SER A 106 4.88 2.00 8.21
CA SER A 106 4.09 0.90 7.66
C SER A 106 3.82 1.11 6.18
N ALA A 107 3.57 2.36 5.76
CA ALA A 107 3.21 2.72 4.38
C ALA A 107 4.36 2.71 3.35
N VAL A 108 5.61 2.49 3.79
CA VAL A 108 6.81 2.56 2.95
C VAL A 108 7.61 1.25 3.11
N MET A 109 8.05 0.67 1.99
CA MET A 109 8.81 -0.59 1.95
C MET A 109 10.29 -0.41 2.31
N GLY A 110 10.82 0.80 2.11
CA GLY A 110 12.22 1.16 2.30
C GLY A 110 13.14 0.62 1.21
N LEU A 111 12.63 0.45 0.00
CA LEU A 111 13.41 -0.06 -1.14
C LEU A 111 14.16 1.08 -1.86
N PRO A 112 15.35 0.82 -2.44
CA PRO A 112 16.10 1.86 -3.17
C PRO A 112 15.36 2.44 -4.39
N ASN A 113 14.44 1.68 -4.97
CA ASN A 113 13.62 2.00 -6.14
C ASN A 113 12.23 2.55 -5.77
N GLU A 114 12.04 2.99 -4.52
CA GLU A 114 10.79 3.53 -3.99
C GLU A 114 10.89 5.05 -3.74
N ASP A 115 9.97 5.81 -4.33
CA ASP A 115 9.72 7.20 -3.98
C ASP A 115 8.67 7.26 -2.84
N ASP A 116 9.04 7.77 -1.67
CA ASP A 116 8.12 7.97 -0.55
C ASP A 116 7.57 9.41 -0.50
N ILE A 117 6.26 9.58 -0.59
CA ILE A 117 5.63 10.90 -0.74
C ILE A 117 4.51 11.11 0.26
N MET A 118 4.64 12.12 1.11
CA MET A 118 3.55 12.54 2.00
C MET A 118 2.47 13.29 1.21
N ILE A 119 1.20 12.95 1.44
CA ILE A 119 0.04 13.66 0.90
C ILE A 119 -0.66 14.42 2.01
N SER A 120 -0.88 15.72 1.77
CA SER A 120 -1.64 16.60 2.65
C SER A 120 -3.12 16.21 2.66
N GLY A 121 -3.45 15.23 3.47
CA GLY A 121 -4.77 14.61 3.53
C GLY A 121 -4.79 13.45 4.52
N THR A 122 -6.00 13.00 4.85
CA THR A 122 -6.24 11.75 5.57
C THR A 122 -6.25 10.55 4.63
N HIS A 123 -6.17 9.34 5.19
CA HIS A 123 -6.30 8.06 4.50
C HIS A 123 -7.49 8.01 3.54
N ARG A 124 -8.65 8.55 3.94
CA ARG A 124 -9.84 8.58 3.09
C ARG A 124 -9.74 9.58 1.94
N SER A 125 -9.04 10.69 2.15
CA SER A 125 -8.98 11.81 1.21
C SER A 125 -7.79 11.77 0.25
N MET A 126 -6.76 10.97 0.53
CA MET A 126 -5.48 11.00 -0.21
C MET A 126 -5.59 10.61 -1.69
N CYS A 127 -6.64 9.86 -2.05
CA CYS A 127 -6.93 9.48 -3.44
C CYS A 127 -8.12 10.26 -4.04
N ARG A 128 -8.60 11.30 -3.35
CA ARG A 128 -9.79 12.07 -3.75
C ARG A 128 -9.38 13.49 -4.02
N PHE A 129 -9.36 13.84 -5.30
CA PHE A 129 -8.96 15.16 -5.77
C PHE A 129 -10.16 15.89 -6.34
N GLU A 130 -10.35 17.12 -5.88
CA GLU A 130 -11.31 18.04 -6.50
C GLU A 130 -10.64 18.80 -7.65
N ARG A 131 -11.44 19.47 -8.48
CA ARG A 131 -10.89 20.29 -9.58
C ARG A 131 -10.02 21.41 -8.99
N GLY A 132 -8.77 21.48 -9.42
CA GLY A 132 -7.81 22.49 -8.95
C GLY A 132 -7.08 22.11 -7.65
N ASP A 133 -7.27 20.89 -7.16
CA ASP A 133 -6.54 20.38 -6.00
C ASP A 133 -5.04 20.27 -6.31
N LYS A 134 -4.23 21.03 -5.57
CA LYS A 134 -2.77 21.06 -5.75
C LYS A 134 -2.10 19.71 -5.49
N ARG A 135 -2.76 18.81 -4.73
CA ARG A 135 -2.26 17.47 -4.44
C ARG A 135 -2.27 16.58 -5.68
N PHE A 136 -3.22 16.80 -6.59
CA PHE A 136 -3.32 16.06 -7.85
C PHE A 136 -2.04 16.20 -8.67
N ASP A 137 -1.50 17.41 -8.78
CA ASP A 137 -0.28 17.67 -9.55
C ASP A 137 0.92 16.92 -9.01
N ALA A 138 1.08 16.86 -7.67
CA ALA A 138 2.16 16.12 -7.04
C ALA A 138 2.05 14.63 -7.34
N VAL A 139 0.86 14.05 -7.16
CA VAL A 139 0.57 12.64 -7.45
C VAL A 139 0.81 12.32 -8.92
N TRP A 140 0.25 13.12 -9.83
CA TRP A 140 0.40 12.94 -11.26
C TRP A 140 1.86 12.98 -11.70
N ARG A 141 2.64 13.95 -11.21
CA ARG A 141 4.07 14.06 -11.55
C ARG A 141 4.85 12.83 -11.09
N ALA A 142 4.58 12.33 -9.88
CA ALA A 142 5.24 11.13 -9.36
C ALA A 142 4.87 9.88 -10.17
N ILE A 143 3.58 9.66 -10.45
CA ILE A 143 3.13 8.53 -11.29
C ILE A 143 3.75 8.60 -12.69
N ARG A 144 3.77 9.79 -13.30
CA ARG A 144 4.35 9.99 -14.63
C ARG A 144 5.86 9.72 -14.64
N ARG A 145 6.59 10.14 -13.61
CA ARG A 145 8.01 9.83 -13.45
C ARG A 145 8.21 8.32 -13.37
N ALA A 146 7.54 7.65 -12.43
CA ALA A 146 7.67 6.21 -12.24
C ALA A 146 7.32 5.41 -13.50
N SER A 147 6.29 5.81 -14.26
CA SER A 147 5.87 5.12 -15.49
C SER A 147 6.92 5.12 -16.62
N ARG A 148 7.92 6.00 -16.54
CA ARG A 148 8.98 6.14 -17.55
C ARG A 148 10.24 5.36 -17.21
N GLY A 149 10.29 4.74 -16.02
CA GLY A 149 11.52 4.27 -15.41
C GLY A 149 12.32 5.43 -14.83
N ASN A 150 12.99 5.19 -13.71
CA ASN A 150 13.98 6.11 -13.15
C ASN A 150 15.22 6.20 -14.05
#